data_AF-A0A969MVG2-F1
#
_entry.id   AF-A0A969MVG2-F1
#
_cell.length_a   1.000
_cell.length_b   1.000
_cell.length_c   1.000
_cell.angle_alpha   90.00
_cell.angle_beta   90.00
_cell.angle_gamma   90.00
#
_symmetry.space_group_name_H-M   'P 1'
#
loop_
_entity.id
_entity.type
_entity.pdbx_description
1 polymer ?
#
loop_
_entity_poly.entity_id
_entity_poly.type
_entity_poly.pdbx_seq_one_letter_code
_entity_poly.pdbx_strand_id
1 'polypeptide(L)'
;MLRTEPQITHHGWHIEVVSEAEEFFFQCYHPDLTDFCNDGSAHFTFEAALTAARYFIDREVAIQALLEVVESWMRTGKISEDEYWNLTDFA
;
A
#
# COMPACT_ATOMS: atom_id res chain seq x y z
N MET A 1 -18.34 -17.50 9.51
CA MET A 1 -17.07 -18.25 9.51
C MET A 1 -16.16 -17.49 8.57
N LEU A 2 -15.14 -16.78 9.08
CA LEU A 2 -14.19 -16.04 8.25
C LEU A 2 -13.43 -17.05 7.39
N ARG A 3 -13.46 -16.88 6.08
CA ARG A 3 -12.76 -17.76 5.13
C ARG A 3 -11.58 -16.97 4.58
N THR A 4 -10.38 -17.33 5.01
CA THR A 4 -9.14 -16.76 4.50
C THR A 4 -8.76 -17.50 3.22
N GLU A 5 -8.82 -16.79 2.09
CA GLU A 5 -8.38 -17.27 0.78
C GLU A 5 -6.83 -17.25 0.69
N PRO A 6 -6.19 -17.92 -0.31
CA PRO A 6 -4.73 -18.08 -0.35
C PRO A 6 -4.00 -16.74 -0.31
N GLN A 7 -2.92 -16.68 0.48
CA GLN A 7 -2.03 -15.53 0.56
C GLN A 7 -1.33 -15.30 -0.78
N ILE A 8 -1.49 -14.10 -1.33
CA ILE A 8 -0.90 -13.68 -2.60
C ILE A 8 0.24 -12.71 -2.30
N THR A 9 1.43 -12.96 -2.84
CA THR A 9 2.55 -12.03 -2.73
C THR A 9 2.55 -11.05 -3.91
N HIS A 10 2.72 -9.76 -3.65
CA HIS A 10 2.82 -8.71 -4.66
C HIS A 10 3.82 -7.65 -4.20
N HIS A 11 4.86 -7.37 -4.99
CA HIS A 11 5.99 -6.49 -4.60
C HIS A 11 6.62 -6.79 -3.21
N GLY A 12 6.61 -8.05 -2.77
CA GLY A 12 7.11 -8.46 -1.45
C GLY A 12 6.13 -8.25 -0.30
N TRP A 13 4.98 -7.62 -0.55
CA TRP A 13 3.85 -7.55 0.38
C TRP A 13 3.00 -8.82 0.29
N HIS A 14 2.34 -9.17 1.39
CA HIS A 14 1.36 -10.25 1.44
C HIS A 14 -0.05 -9.66 1.40
N ILE A 15 -0.89 -10.19 0.52
CA ILE A 15 -2.30 -9.83 0.40
C ILE A 15 -3.14 -10.94 1.00
N GLU A 16 -4.02 -10.56 1.92
CA GLU A 16 -5.11 -11.38 2.41
C GLU A 16 -6.43 -10.74 1.97
N VAL A 17 -7.35 -11.53 1.41
CA VAL A 17 -8.72 -11.08 1.12
C VAL A 17 -9.66 -11.82 2.05
N VAL A 18 -10.45 -11.05 2.79
CA VAL A 18 -11.37 -11.51 3.82
C VAL A 18 -12.80 -11.30 3.33
N SER A 19 -13.66 -12.29 3.52
CA SER A 19 -15.09 -12.14 3.25
C SER A 19 -15.90 -11.98 4.54
N GLU A 20 -16.77 -10.98 4.57
CA GLU A 20 -17.71 -10.70 5.66
C GLU A 20 -19.05 -10.24 5.07
N ALA A 21 -20.16 -10.85 5.51
CA ALA A 21 -21.53 -10.45 5.12
C ALA A 21 -21.77 -10.27 3.60
N GLU A 22 -21.20 -11.15 2.76
CA GLU A 22 -21.26 -11.10 1.28
C GLU A 22 -20.41 -10.00 0.63
N GLU A 23 -19.60 -9.29 1.42
CA GLU A 23 -18.61 -8.31 0.97
C GLU A 23 -17.19 -8.86 1.13
N PHE A 24 -16.25 -8.28 0.38
CA PHE A 24 -14.83 -8.62 0.40
C PHE A 24 -13.99 -7.41 0.79
N PHE A 25 -13.04 -7.62 1.69
CA PHE A 25 -12.07 -6.64 2.14
C PHE A 25 -10.67 -7.19 1.89
N PHE A 26 -9.67 -6.33 1.72
CA PHE A 26 -8.28 -6.78 1.68
C PHE A 26 -7.49 -6.26 2.87
N GLN A 27 -6.41 -6.97 3.19
CA GLN A 27 -5.39 -6.60 4.15
C GLN A 27 -4.04 -6.84 3.50
N CYS A 28 -3.22 -5.80 3.44
CA CYS A 28 -1.87 -5.83 2.86
C CYS A 28 -0.85 -5.76 4.00
N TYR A 29 0.09 -6.71 4.03
CA TYR A 29 1.13 -6.81 5.05
C TYR A 29 2.51 -6.62 4.42
N HIS A 30 3.23 -5.60 4.86
CA HIS A 30 4.63 -5.39 4.50
C HIS A 30 5.54 -6.00 5.58
N PRO A 31 6.68 -6.64 5.23
CA PRO A 31 7.59 -7.22 6.22
C PRO A 31 8.13 -6.22 7.26
N ASP A 32 8.22 -4.94 6.90
CA ASP A 32 8.75 -3.89 7.79
C ASP A 32 7.66 -3.13 8.56
N LEU A 33 6.38 -3.44 8.35
CA LEU A 33 5.26 -2.80 9.06
C LEU A 33 4.73 -3.71 10.17
N THR A 34 4.34 -3.10 11.29
CA THR A 34 3.79 -3.83 12.45
C THR A 34 2.32 -4.21 12.30
N ASP A 35 1.59 -3.49 11.46
CA ASP A 35 0.15 -3.67 11.20
C ASP A 35 -0.13 -3.80 9.71
N PHE A 36 -1.32 -4.30 9.38
CA PHE A 36 -1.81 -4.35 8.00
C PHE A 36 -2.33 -2.99 7.53
N CYS A 37 -2.29 -2.78 6.23
CA CYS A 37 -2.91 -1.64 5.56
C CYS A 37 -4.08 -2.11 4.69
N ASN A 38 -5.08 -1.25 4.54
CA ASN A 38 -6.18 -1.44 3.60
C ASN A 38 -6.74 -0.09 3.13
N ASP A 39 -7.64 -0.13 2.16
CA ASP A 39 -8.34 1.07 1.66
C ASP A 39 -9.64 1.39 2.43
N GLY A 40 -9.93 0.64 3.50
CA GLY A 40 -11.16 0.74 4.29
C GLY A 40 -12.45 0.47 3.52
N SER A 41 -12.37 -0.05 2.29
CA SER A 41 -13.53 -0.18 1.40
C SER A 41 -13.98 -1.63 1.27
N ALA A 42 -15.30 -1.81 1.20
CA ALA A 42 -15.93 -3.08 0.87
C ALA A 42 -16.00 -3.26 -0.65
N HIS A 43 -15.75 -4.47 -1.12
CA HIS A 43 -15.77 -4.83 -2.54
C HIS A 43 -16.79 -5.95 -2.78
N PHE A 44 -17.50 -5.91 -3.91
CA PHE A 44 -18.56 -6.88 -4.22
C PHE A 44 -18.06 -8.26 -4.65
N THR A 45 -16.79 -8.37 -5.08
CA THR A 45 -16.19 -9.64 -5.48
C THR A 45 -14.77 -9.77 -4.95
N PHE A 46 -14.32 -11.01 -4.81
CA PHE A 46 -12.93 -11.33 -4.46
C PHE A 46 -11.95 -10.70 -5.46
N GLU A 47 -12.23 -10.79 -6.76
CA GLU A 47 -11.37 -10.24 -7.81
C GLU A 47 -11.28 -8.72 -7.75
N ALA A 48 -12.37 -8.03 -7.37
CA ALA A 48 -12.37 -6.59 -7.18
C ALA A 48 -11.50 -6.21 -5.97
N ALA A 49 -11.68 -6.87 -4.83
CA ALA A 49 -10.85 -6.67 -3.65
C ALA A 49 -9.36 -6.92 -3.92
N LEU A 50 -9.04 -8.01 -4.63
CA LEU A 50 -7.67 -8.35 -5.00
C LEU A 50 -7.05 -7.32 -5.97
N THR A 51 -7.83 -6.82 -6.93
CA THR A 51 -7.37 -5.78 -7.86
C THR A 51 -7.11 -4.48 -7.11
N ALA A 52 -8.01 -4.10 -6.20
CA ALA A 52 -7.83 -2.93 -5.34
C ALA A 52 -6.59 -3.07 -4.44
N ALA A 53 -6.37 -4.24 -3.84
CA ALA A 53 -5.19 -4.53 -3.02
C ALA A 53 -3.88 -4.36 -3.79
N ARG A 54 -3.82 -4.85 -5.03
CA ARG A 54 -2.65 -4.68 -5.91
C ARG A 54 -2.41 -3.22 -6.25
N TYR A 55 -3.46 -2.50 -6.63
CA TYR A 55 -3.35 -1.06 -6.93
C TYR A 55 -2.89 -0.26 -5.70
N PHE A 56 -3.40 -0.60 -4.51
CA PHE A 56 -2.96 -0.03 -3.26
C PHE A 56 -1.45 -0.24 -3.05
N ILE A 57 -0.98 -1.49 -3.14
CA ILE A 57 0.45 -1.81 -2.98
C ILE A 57 1.30 -1.10 -4.04
N ASP A 58 0.88 -1.09 -5.31
CA ASP A 58 1.60 -0.41 -6.39
C ASP A 58 1.80 1.08 -6.07
N ARG A 59 0.77 1.72 -5.51
CA ARG A 59 0.84 3.12 -5.05
C ARG A 59 1.83 3.27 -3.90
N GLU A 60 1.75 2.44 -2.86
CA GLU A 60 2.65 2.54 -1.70
C GLU A 60 4.12 2.34 -2.10
N VAL A 61 4.40 1.37 -2.97
CA VAL A 61 5.76 1.13 -3.51
C VAL A 61 6.24 2.34 -4.31
N ALA A 62 5.38 2.96 -5.12
CA ALA A 62 5.74 4.16 -5.88
C ALA A 62 6.01 5.36 -4.97
N ILE A 63 5.20 5.54 -3.90
CA ILE A 63 5.41 6.59 -2.89
C ILE A 63 6.75 6.38 -2.19
N GLN A 64 7.04 5.17 -1.72
CA GLN A 64 8.30 4.88 -1.04
C GLN A 64 9.51 5.16 -1.94
N ALA A 65 9.49 4.68 -3.18
CA ALA A 65 10.57 4.94 -4.13
C ALA A 65 10.76 6.43 -4.42
N LEU A 66 9.67 7.20 -4.48
CA LEU A 66 9.73 8.65 -4.65
C LEU A 66 10.33 9.34 -3.41
N LEU A 67 9.90 8.96 -2.21
CA LEU A 67 10.46 9.49 -0.96
C LEU A 67 11.96 9.23 -0.86
N GLU A 68 12.42 8.02 -1.18
CA GLU A 68 13.86 7.68 -1.17
C GLU A 68 14.68 8.60 -2.10
N VAL A 69 14.15 8.91 -3.28
CA VAL A 69 14.79 9.82 -4.24
C VAL A 69 14.82 11.25 -3.70
N VAL A 70 13.69 11.74 -3.19
CA VAL A 70 13.54 13.11 -2.67
C VAL A 70 14.42 13.31 -1.42
N GLU A 71 14.46 12.35 -0.50
CA GLU A 71 15.38 12.33 0.64
C GLU A 71 16.85 12.36 0.20
N SER A 72 17.20 11.56 -0.82
CA SER A 72 18.55 11.58 -1.36
C SER A 72 18.92 12.94 -1.97
N TRP A 73 17.98 13.63 -2.62
CA TRP A 73 18.19 14.96 -3.17
C TRP A 73 18.38 16.00 -2.07
N MET A 74 17.54 15.97 -1.03
CA MET A 74 17.68 16.84 0.13
C MET A 74 19.04 16.64 0.82
N ARG A 75 19.42 15.38 1.09
CA ARG A 75 20.71 15.04 1.71
C ARG A 75 21.92 15.46 0.88
N THR A 76 21.80 15.51 -0.44
CA THR A 76 22.89 15.91 -1.35
C THR A 76 22.84 17.39 -1.75
N GLY A 77 21.90 18.16 -1.20
CA GLY A 77 21.75 19.59 -1.48
C GLY A 77 21.28 19.91 -2.90
N LYS A 78 20.58 18.98 -3.55
CA LYS A 78 20.00 19.18 -4.89
C LYS A 78 18.67 19.93 -4.88
N ILE A 79 17.96 19.88 -3.76
CA ILE A 79 16.72 20.61 -3.50
C ILE A 79 16.84 21.32 -2.15
N SER A 80 16.06 22.39 -1.97
CA SER A 80 15.87 23.09 -0.71
C SER A 80 14.90 22.35 0.22
N GLU A 81 14.84 22.78 1.48
CA GLU A 81 13.89 22.25 2.47
C GLU A 81 12.43 22.55 2.07
N ASP A 82 12.15 23.74 1.53
CA ASP A 82 10.80 24.10 1.06
C ASP A 82 10.37 23.21 -0.13
N GLU A 83 11.28 22.92 -1.06
CA GLU A 83 11.03 21.99 -2.17
C GLU A 83 10.82 20.55 -1.67
N TYR A 84 11.57 20.13 -0.65
CA TYR A 84 11.37 18.83 -0.01
C TYR A 84 9.94 18.70 0.52
N TRP A 85 9.48 19.65 1.35
CA TRP A 85 8.15 19.59 1.93
C TRP A 85 7.05 19.61 0.87
N ASN A 86 7.19 20.45 -0.17
CA ASN A 86 6.24 20.48 -1.29
C ASN A 86 6.17 19.15 -2.06
N LEU A 87 7.27 18.40 -2.13
CA LEU A 87 7.36 17.11 -2.81
C LEU A 87 6.97 15.91 -1.94
N THR A 88 6.70 16.10 -0.65
CA THR A 88 6.34 15.01 0.27
C THR A 88 5.00 15.21 0.99
N ASP A 89 4.30 16.33 0.80
CA ASP A 89 3.05 16.67 1.52
C ASP A 89 1.87 15.70 1.28
N PHE A 90 1.97 14.83 0.27
CA PHE A 90 0.94 13.83 -0.05
C PHE A 90 1.13 12.48 0.64
N ALA A 91 2.31 12.25 1.25
CA ALA A 91 2.69 10.99 1.88
C ALA A 91 2.32 11.02 3.38
#